data_AF-A0A8D9DY03-F1
#
_entry.id   AF-A0A8D9DY03-F1
#
_cell.length_a   1.000
_cell.length_b   1.000
_cell.length_c   1.000
_cell.angle_alpha   90.00
_cell.angle_beta   90.00
_cell.angle_gamma   90.00
#
_symmetry.space_group_name_H-M   'P 1'
#
loop_
_entity.id
_entity.type
_entity.pdbx_description
1 polymer ?
#
loop_
_entity_poly.entity_id
_entity_poly.type
_entity_poly.pdbx_seq_one_letter_code
_entity_poly.pdbx_strand_id
1 'polypeptide(L)'
;GPAPAPASHPQGDTHPVLAVELPPSSGCDIRFPSPPSAPLSPPIDPDMYDFSSLDDNTQQTLINLCQETIFERPRLEDREILWEKRHYLVGMPSGLAKVLLAAHSWDYACLNDLHSMLHS
;
A
#
# COMPACT_ATOMS: atom_id res chain seq x y z
N GLY A 1 3.63 36.90 -1.68
CA GLY A 1 3.12 37.61 -2.86
C GLY A 1 2.35 36.63 -3.72
N PRO A 2 1.40 37.06 -4.56
CA PRO A 2 0.69 36.16 -5.47
C PRO A 2 1.68 35.42 -6.37
N ALA A 3 1.30 34.23 -6.84
CA ALA A 3 2.12 33.45 -7.75
C ALA A 3 2.38 34.27 -9.05
N PRO A 4 3.60 34.22 -9.61
CA PRO A 4 3.90 34.87 -10.88
C PRO A 4 3.02 34.30 -12.01
N ALA A 5 2.69 35.14 -12.98
CA ALA A 5 1.82 34.77 -14.09
C ALA A 5 2.41 33.58 -14.88
N PRO A 6 1.58 32.65 -15.41
CA PRO A 6 2.06 31.56 -16.26
C PRO A 6 2.87 32.14 -17.44
N ALA A 7 4.04 31.54 -17.71
CA ALA A 7 5.02 31.99 -18.72
C ALA A 7 5.88 33.24 -18.40
N SER A 8 5.82 33.79 -17.17
CA SER A 8 6.72 34.90 -16.75
C SER A 8 8.07 34.45 -16.18
N HIS A 9 8.37 33.14 -16.21
CA HIS A 9 9.65 32.62 -15.75
C HIS A 9 10.76 33.00 -16.75
N PRO A 10 11.88 33.59 -16.30
CA PRO A 10 12.96 34.10 -17.17
C PRO A 10 13.67 33.04 -18.03
N GLN A 11 13.28 31.76 -17.93
CA GLN A 11 13.84 30.60 -18.63
C GLN A 11 12.74 29.62 -19.11
N GLY A 12 11.52 30.12 -19.38
CA GLY A 12 10.37 29.29 -19.80
C GLY A 12 10.57 28.55 -21.13
N ASP A 13 11.61 28.92 -21.88
CA ASP A 13 12.09 28.31 -23.12
C ASP A 13 13.05 27.12 -22.89
N THR A 14 13.74 27.05 -21.75
CA THR A 14 14.63 25.92 -21.39
C THR A 14 14.03 24.93 -20.40
N HIS A 15 13.02 25.33 -19.63
CA HIS A 15 12.36 24.46 -18.64
C HIS A 15 10.84 24.60 -18.73
N PRO A 16 10.10 23.52 -19.03
CA PRO A 16 8.65 23.57 -19.04
C PRO A 16 8.11 23.87 -17.64
N VAL A 17 7.21 24.84 -17.55
CA VAL A 17 6.54 25.22 -16.29
C VAL A 17 5.11 24.70 -16.33
N LEU A 18 4.72 23.92 -15.32
CA LEU A 18 3.34 23.45 -15.11
C LEU A 18 2.72 24.20 -13.94
N ALA A 19 1.62 24.91 -14.19
CA ALA A 19 0.78 25.47 -13.13
C ALA A 19 -0.34 24.49 -12.78
N VAL A 20 -0.50 24.17 -11.50
CA VAL A 20 -1.56 23.30 -10.98
C VAL A 20 -2.34 24.06 -9.91
N GLU A 21 -3.64 24.21 -10.10
CA GLU A 21 -4.54 24.77 -9.11
C GLU A 21 -5.29 23.62 -8.42
N LEU A 22 -5.16 23.52 -7.11
CA LEU A 22 -5.95 22.59 -6.30
C LEU A 22 -7.27 23.26 -5.92
N PRO A 23 -8.39 22.52 -5.84
CA PRO A 23 -9.65 23.07 -5.37
C PRO A 23 -9.48 23.78 -4.02
N PRO A 24 -10.05 24.97 -3.83
CA PRO A 24 -9.93 25.66 -2.56
C PRO A 24 -10.55 24.79 -1.47
N SER A 25 -9.79 24.51 -0.42
CA SER A 25 -10.38 23.94 0.79
C SER A 25 -11.40 24.94 1.31
N SER A 26 -12.55 24.47 1.76
CA SER A 26 -13.73 25.28 2.11
C SER A 26 -13.54 26.13 3.38
N GLY A 27 -12.44 26.89 3.48
CA GLY A 27 -12.01 27.60 4.68
C GLY A 27 -11.44 26.70 5.78
N CYS A 28 -11.27 25.40 5.52
CA CYS A 28 -10.79 24.42 6.50
C CYS A 28 -9.38 23.92 6.17
N ASP A 29 -8.62 23.61 7.23
CA ASP A 29 -7.34 22.92 7.13
C ASP A 29 -7.59 21.43 6.84
N ILE A 30 -7.24 20.96 5.65
CA ILE A 30 -7.38 19.55 5.26
C ILE A 30 -6.18 18.80 5.82
N ARG A 31 -6.44 17.88 6.76
CA ARG A 31 -5.42 17.00 7.34
C ARG A 31 -5.72 15.56 7.01
N PHE A 32 -4.67 14.78 6.80
CA PHE A 32 -4.80 13.33 6.81
C PHE A 32 -5.29 12.90 8.19
N PRO A 33 -6.31 12.04 8.29
CA PRO A 33 -6.83 11.59 9.57
C PRO A 33 -5.72 10.88 10.36
N SER A 34 -5.62 11.17 11.64
CA SER A 34 -4.72 10.42 12.51
C SER A 34 -5.14 8.94 12.51
N PRO A 35 -4.17 8.00 12.51
CA PRO A 35 -4.51 6.60 12.67
C PRO A 35 -5.33 6.43 13.96
N PRO A 36 -6.37 5.59 13.94
CA PRO A 36 -7.22 5.37 15.10
C PRO A 36 -6.37 4.86 16.28
N SER A 37 -6.60 5.38 17.48
CA SER A 37 -5.84 5.01 18.69
C SER A 37 -6.00 3.53 19.08
N ALA A 38 -7.02 2.87 18.54
CA ALA A 38 -7.24 1.44 18.62
C ALA A 38 -7.29 0.89 17.19
N PRO A 39 -6.75 -0.31 16.93
CA PRO A 39 -6.88 -0.93 15.62
C PRO A 39 -8.38 -1.13 15.33
N LEU A 40 -8.85 -0.56 14.21
CA LEU A 40 -10.26 -0.67 13.78
C LEU A 40 -10.63 -2.10 13.36
N SER A 41 -9.61 -2.89 13.01
CA SER A 41 -9.70 -4.33 12.82
C SER A 41 -9.17 -5.01 14.09
N PRO A 42 -9.70 -6.20 14.48
CA PRO A 42 -9.06 -6.98 15.53
C PRO A 42 -7.58 -7.20 15.19
N PRO A 43 -6.68 -7.19 16.18
CA PRO A 43 -5.30 -7.62 15.97
C PRO A 43 -5.30 -8.96 15.25
N ILE A 44 -4.44 -9.13 14.25
CA ILE A 44 -4.25 -10.42 13.61
C ILE A 44 -3.78 -11.36 14.71
N ASP A 45 -4.60 -12.33 15.07
CA ASP A 45 -4.24 -13.34 16.06
C ASP A 45 -3.14 -14.21 15.44
N PRO A 46 -1.89 -14.14 15.92
CA PRO A 46 -0.79 -14.89 15.34
C PRO A 46 -1.01 -16.40 15.44
N ASP A 47 -1.79 -16.86 16.42
CA ASP A 47 -2.13 -18.28 16.58
C ASP A 47 -3.21 -18.74 15.58
N MET A 48 -3.96 -17.81 14.99
CA MET A 48 -5.01 -18.12 14.01
C MET A 48 -4.48 -18.24 12.57
N TYR A 49 -3.33 -17.63 12.28
CA TYR A 49 -2.75 -17.54 10.93
C TYR A 49 -1.30 -18.01 10.87
N ASP A 50 -1.00 -19.13 11.51
CA ASP A 50 0.32 -19.76 11.40
C ASP A 50 0.56 -20.29 9.98
N PHE A 51 1.67 -19.86 9.36
CA PHE A 51 2.09 -20.33 8.03
C PHE A 51 2.22 -21.85 7.95
N SER A 52 2.62 -22.50 9.06
CA SER A 52 2.80 -23.95 9.12
C SER A 52 1.48 -24.74 9.05
N SER A 53 0.33 -24.06 9.28
CA SER A 53 -1.00 -24.67 9.20
C SER A 53 -1.51 -24.85 7.76
N LEU A 54 -0.86 -24.21 6.78
CA LEU A 54 -1.18 -24.37 5.36
C LEU A 54 -0.68 -25.72 4.83
N ASP A 55 -1.30 -26.25 3.77
CA ASP A 55 -0.78 -27.43 3.09
C ASP A 55 0.56 -27.14 2.37
N ASP A 56 1.39 -28.18 2.23
CA ASP A 56 2.75 -28.06 1.68
C ASP A 56 2.78 -27.41 0.29
N ASN A 57 1.78 -27.67 -0.54
CA ASN A 57 1.72 -27.13 -1.90
C ASN A 57 1.45 -25.62 -1.88
N THR A 58 0.53 -25.17 -1.03
CA THR A 58 0.28 -23.74 -0.82
C THR A 58 1.51 -23.05 -0.22
N GLN A 59 2.18 -23.66 0.76
CA GLN A 59 3.40 -23.09 1.35
C GLN A 59 4.50 -22.89 0.30
N GLN A 60 4.79 -23.91 -0.51
CA GLN A 60 5.78 -23.81 -1.58
C GLN A 60 5.44 -22.74 -2.60
N THR A 61 4.16 -22.64 -2.98
CA THR A 61 3.68 -21.60 -3.91
C THR A 61 3.94 -20.20 -3.34
N LEU A 62 3.58 -19.96 -2.08
CA LEU A 62 3.78 -18.66 -1.44
C LEU A 62 5.27 -18.31 -1.28
N ILE A 63 6.11 -19.29 -0.93
CA ILE A 63 7.57 -19.09 -0.84
C ILE A 63 8.13 -18.67 -2.20
N ASN A 64 7.76 -19.37 -3.27
CA ASN A 64 8.21 -19.06 -4.63
C ASN A 64 7.81 -17.63 -5.02
N LEU A 65 6.54 -17.26 -4.82
CA LEU A 65 6.05 -15.90 -5.09
C LEU A 65 6.77 -14.81 -4.29
N CYS A 66 7.17 -15.13 -3.04
CA CYS A 66 7.90 -14.19 -2.18
C CYS A 66 9.38 -14.06 -2.56
N GLN A 67 9.97 -15.09 -3.14
CA GLN A 67 11.36 -15.09 -3.63
C GLN A 67 11.50 -14.45 -5.02
N GLU A 68 10.43 -14.43 -5.81
CA GLU A 68 10.43 -13.72 -7.09
C GLU A 68 10.81 -12.25 -6.87
N THR A 69 11.63 -11.71 -7.77
CA THR A 69 12.10 -10.33 -7.63
C THR A 69 10.94 -9.33 -7.72
N ILE A 70 10.96 -8.28 -6.90
CA ILE A 70 9.92 -7.23 -6.82
C ILE A 70 9.94 -6.25 -8.01
N PHE A 71 10.77 -6.48 -9.02
CA PHE A 71 10.91 -5.56 -10.16
C PHE A 71 9.77 -5.65 -11.17
N GLU A 72 8.94 -6.69 -11.08
CA GLU A 72 7.76 -6.87 -11.93
C GLU A 72 6.50 -6.98 -11.08
N ARG A 73 5.41 -6.37 -11.56
CA ARG A 73 4.10 -6.50 -10.91
C ARG A 73 3.67 -7.96 -11.07
N PRO A 74 3.31 -8.67 -9.98
CA PRO A 74 2.89 -10.06 -10.08
C PRO A 74 1.64 -10.17 -10.96
N ARG A 75 1.49 -11.33 -11.61
CA ARG A 75 0.30 -11.63 -12.44
C ARG A 75 -0.95 -11.54 -11.58
N LEU A 76 -2.11 -11.34 -12.22
CA LEU A 76 -3.36 -11.16 -11.49
C LEU A 76 -3.65 -12.34 -10.56
N GLU A 77 -3.46 -13.58 -11.04
CA GLU A 77 -3.70 -14.78 -10.22
C GLU A 77 -2.76 -14.84 -9.00
N ASP A 78 -1.48 -14.52 -9.19
CA ASP A 78 -0.49 -14.51 -8.12
C ASP A 78 -0.82 -13.44 -7.06
N ARG A 79 -1.36 -12.29 -7.49
CA ARG A 79 -1.81 -11.22 -6.58
C ARG A 79 -3.02 -11.65 -5.75
N GLU A 80 -3.97 -12.35 -6.37
CA GLU A 80 -5.14 -12.88 -5.66
C GLU A 80 -4.71 -13.87 -4.58
N ILE A 81 -3.81 -14.81 -4.90
CA ILE A 81 -3.28 -15.79 -3.94
C ILE A 81 -2.56 -15.09 -2.77
N LEU A 82 -1.66 -14.15 -3.06
CA LEU A 82 -0.94 -13.38 -2.04
C LEU A 82 -1.90 -12.61 -1.12
N TRP A 83 -2.96 -12.02 -1.69
CA TRP A 83 -3.93 -11.25 -0.92
C TRP A 83 -4.85 -12.12 -0.07
N GLU A 84 -5.30 -13.25 -0.58
CA GLU A 84 -6.12 -14.21 0.18
C GLU A 84 -5.35 -14.79 1.36
N LYS A 85 -4.06 -15.06 1.17
CA LYS A 85 -3.18 -15.64 2.20
C LYS A 85 -2.39 -14.60 3.01
N ARG A 86 -2.73 -13.32 2.88
CA ARG A 86 -1.94 -12.19 3.42
C ARG A 86 -1.61 -12.29 4.93
N HIS A 87 -2.54 -12.78 5.74
CA HIS A 87 -2.35 -12.90 7.18
C HIS A 87 -1.29 -13.97 7.56
N TYR A 88 -1.11 -15.00 6.73
CA TYR A 88 -0.07 -16.03 6.93
C TYR A 88 1.34 -15.51 6.57
N LEU A 89 1.43 -14.39 5.85
CA LEU A 89 2.69 -13.83 5.34
C LEU A 89 3.23 -12.70 6.21
N VAL A 90 2.51 -12.30 7.26
CA VAL A 90 2.89 -11.22 8.19
C VAL A 90 4.25 -11.50 8.83
N GLY A 91 4.49 -12.73 9.28
CA GLY A 91 5.77 -13.13 9.89
C GLY A 91 6.94 -13.28 8.91
N MET A 92 6.71 -13.11 7.60
CA MET A 92 7.75 -13.23 6.58
C MET A 92 8.08 -11.86 5.98
N PRO A 93 9.28 -11.30 6.25
CA PRO A 93 9.65 -9.95 5.81
C PRO A 93 9.55 -9.72 4.29
N SER A 94 9.89 -10.74 3.49
CA SER A 94 9.77 -10.68 2.02
C SER A 94 8.32 -10.81 1.54
N GLY A 95 7.44 -11.44 2.33
CA GLY A 95 6.04 -11.64 1.99
C GLY A 95 5.20 -10.38 2.15
N LEU A 96 5.45 -9.58 3.20
CA LEU A 96 4.68 -8.37 3.45
C LEU A 96 4.78 -7.35 2.30
N ALA A 97 5.99 -7.15 1.76
CA ALA A 97 6.19 -6.28 0.60
C ALA A 97 5.42 -6.75 -0.63
N LYS A 98 5.36 -8.07 -0.84
CA LYS A 98 4.61 -8.69 -1.95
C LYS A 98 3.10 -8.58 -1.76
N VAL A 99 2.60 -8.74 -0.52
CA VAL A 99 1.19 -8.52 -0.18
C VAL A 99 0.78 -7.07 -0.47
N LEU A 100 1.60 -6.08 -0.09
CA LEU A 100 1.30 -4.67 -0.36
C LEU A 100 1.26 -4.37 -1.86
N LEU A 101 2.13 -5.02 -2.64
CA LEU A 101 2.10 -4.94 -4.11
C LEU A 101 0.88 -5.66 -4.72
N ALA A 102 0.42 -6.72 -4.05
CA ALA A 102 -0.76 -7.49 -4.40
C ALA A 102 -2.09 -6.84 -4.00
N ALA A 103 -2.05 -5.80 -3.15
CA ALA A 103 -3.25 -5.15 -2.61
C ALA A 103 -4.31 -4.84 -3.69
N HIS A 104 -5.56 -5.22 -3.40
CA HIS A 104 -6.69 -5.04 -4.32
C HIS A 104 -7.04 -3.56 -4.52
N SER A 105 -6.96 -2.77 -3.46
CA SER A 105 -7.20 -1.34 -3.48
C SER A 105 -6.39 -0.62 -2.40
N TRP A 106 -6.06 0.64 -2.69
CA TRP A 106 -5.49 1.62 -1.75
C TRP A 106 -6.56 2.59 -1.25
N ASP A 107 -7.85 2.24 -1.40
CA ASP A 107 -8.96 3.01 -0.86
C ASP A 107 -8.81 3.18 0.66
N TYR A 108 -9.23 4.34 1.14
CA TYR A 108 -9.14 4.70 2.55
C TYR A 108 -9.77 3.66 3.48
N ALA A 109 -10.87 3.02 3.06
CA ALA A 109 -11.52 1.96 3.82
C ALA A 109 -10.62 0.73 4.06
N CYS A 110 -9.73 0.42 3.12
CA CYS A 110 -8.81 -0.71 3.18
C CYS A 110 -7.48 -0.37 3.87
N LEU A 111 -7.13 0.91 4.01
CA LEU A 111 -5.86 1.35 4.61
C LEU A 111 -5.69 0.87 6.06
N ASN A 112 -6.78 0.74 6.83
CA ASN A 112 -6.67 0.26 8.21
C ASN A 112 -6.22 -1.20 8.30
N ASP A 113 -6.72 -2.08 7.41
CA ASP A 113 -6.30 -3.49 7.35
C ASP A 113 -4.84 -3.61 6.89
N LEU A 114 -4.45 -2.79 5.91
CA LEU A 114 -3.05 -2.73 5.47
C LEU A 114 -2.12 -2.21 6.57
N HIS A 115 -2.57 -1.22 7.34
CA HIS A 115 -1.78 -0.64 8.41
C HIS A 115 -1.66 -1.58 9.61
N SER A 116 -2.70 -2.34 9.95
CA SER A 116 -2.61 -3.34 11.04
C SER A 116 -1.56 -4.41 10.74
N MET A 117 -1.41 -4.83 9.47
CA MET A 117 -0.37 -5.77 9.03
C MET A 117 1.06 -5.24 9.15
N LEU A 118 1.26 -3.92 9.19
CA LEU A 118 2.60 -3.31 9.37
C LEU A 118 3.01 -3.26 10.84
N HIS A 119 2.05 -3.31 11.77
CA HIS A 119 2.26 -3.12 13.21
C HIS A 119 2.05 -4.40 14.04
N SER A 120 1.83 -5.53 13.37
CA SER A 120 1.70 -6.88 13.95
C SER A 120 3.04 -7.57 14.15
#